data_AF-A0A1B6HY90-F1
#
_entry.id   AF-A0A1B6HY90-F1
#
_cell.length_a   1.000
_cell.length_b   1.000
_cell.length_c   1.000
_cell.angle_alpha   90.00
_cell.angle_beta   90.00
_cell.angle_gamma   90.00
#
_symmetry.space_group_name_H-M   'P 1'
#
loop_
_entity.id
_entity.type
_entity.pdbx_description
1 polymer ?
#
loop_
_entity_poly.entity_id
_entity_poly.type
_entity_poly.pdbx_seq_one_letter_code
_entity_poly.pdbx_strand_id
1 'polypeptide(L)'
;RKNIYFVSPAIRDIIDKNQDKVKLINAGVKVFARCDNKNVNCCFRLAQEGLNSISQYIGDCRRVSICKSDLLTLLTVDDPKHPPETTTLDPDTQKRLEAVSHGSCVLEYR
;
A
#
# COMPACT_ATOMS: atom_id res chain seq x y z
N ARG A 1 9.81 -14.12 -3.91
CA ARG A 1 9.11 -12.94 -3.34
C ARG A 1 7.68 -13.36 -3.05
N LYS A 2 7.20 -13.27 -1.80
CA LYS A 2 5.84 -13.69 -1.43
C LYS A 2 4.90 -12.48 -1.52
N ASN A 3 4.03 -12.45 -2.52
CA ASN A 3 3.00 -11.41 -2.65
C ASN A 3 1.64 -12.03 -2.30
N ILE A 4 0.69 -11.19 -1.89
CA ILE A 4 -0.69 -11.61 -1.63
C ILE A 4 -1.57 -11.02 -2.73
N TYR A 5 -2.35 -11.90 -3.35
CA TYR A 5 -3.29 -11.55 -4.41
C TYR A 5 -4.72 -11.75 -3.89
N PHE A 6 -5.58 -10.79 -4.19
CA PHE A 6 -7.01 -10.87 -3.98
C PHE A 6 -7.65 -11.45 -5.23
N VAL A 7 -8.40 -12.53 -5.05
CA VAL A 7 -9.05 -13.31 -6.12
C VAL A 7 -10.51 -13.56 -5.75
N SER A 8 -11.35 -13.74 -6.77
CA SER A 8 -12.72 -14.21 -6.53
C SER A 8 -12.72 -15.70 -6.14
N PRO A 9 -13.78 -16.20 -5.46
CA PRO A 9 -13.88 -17.62 -5.10
C PRO A 9 -13.76 -18.56 -6.31
N ALA A 10 -14.34 -18.20 -7.45
CA ALA A 10 -14.25 -19.00 -8.67
C ALA A 10 -12.80 -19.12 -9.19
N ILE A 11 -12.04 -18.03 -9.16
CA ILE A 11 -10.63 -18.03 -9.57
C ILE A 11 -9.78 -18.81 -8.57
N ARG A 12 -10.03 -18.67 -7.26
CA ARG A 12 -9.40 -19.48 -6.23
C ARG A 12 -9.59 -20.97 -6.50
N ASP A 13 -10.81 -21.41 -6.77
CA ASP A 13 -11.11 -22.82 -7.03
C ASP A 13 -10.39 -23.34 -8.28
N ILE A 14 -10.23 -22.51 -9.32
CA ILE A 14 -9.42 -22.85 -10.51
C ILE A 14 -7.95 -23.01 -10.12
N ILE A 15 -7.40 -22.11 -9.32
CA ILE A 15 -6.00 -22.19 -8.86
C ILE A 15 -5.81 -23.48 -8.05
N ASP A 16 -6.63 -23.70 -7.02
CA ASP A 16 -6.48 -24.81 -6.08
C ASP A 16 -6.57 -26.17 -6.78
N LYS A 17 -7.45 -26.31 -7.78
CA LYS A 17 -7.64 -27.56 -8.53
C LYS A 17 -6.58 -27.83 -9.60
N ASN A 18 -5.79 -26.83 -10.00
CA ASN A 18 -4.90 -26.93 -11.16
C ASN A 18 -3.43 -26.56 -10.90
N GLN A 19 -3.09 -26.00 -9.73
CA GLN A 19 -1.74 -25.49 -9.42
C GLN A 19 -0.61 -26.51 -9.58
N ASP A 20 -0.89 -27.81 -9.42
CA ASP A 20 0.12 -28.88 -9.60
C ASP A 20 0.30 -29.32 -11.05
N LYS A 21 -0.64 -28.96 -11.94
CA LYS A 21 -0.67 -29.38 -13.35
C LYS A 21 -0.35 -28.25 -14.32
N VAL A 22 -0.70 -27.03 -13.95
CA VAL A 22 -0.57 -25.84 -14.81
C VAL A 22 0.13 -24.75 -14.03
N LYS A 23 1.18 -24.18 -14.63
CA LYS A 23 1.86 -23.03 -14.07
C LYS A 23 1.05 -21.76 -14.31
N LEU A 24 0.39 -21.29 -13.26
CA LEU A 24 -0.31 -20.00 -13.26
C LEU A 24 0.68 -18.87 -12.97
N ILE A 25 0.78 -17.91 -13.88
CA ILE A 25 1.74 -16.79 -13.77
C ILE A 25 1.16 -15.66 -12.93
N ASN A 26 -0.09 -15.27 -13.18
CA ASN A 26 -0.80 -14.22 -12.47
C ASN A 26 -2.26 -14.62 -12.30
N ALA A 27 -2.85 -14.29 -11.16
CA ALA A 27 -4.29 -14.45 -10.92
C ALA A 27 -4.77 -13.39 -9.92
N GLY A 28 -5.92 -12.79 -10.23
CA GLY A 28 -6.49 -11.71 -9.41
C GLY A 28 -5.66 -10.43 -9.43
N VAL A 29 -5.76 -9.66 -8.35
CA VAL A 29 -5.09 -8.37 -8.19
C VAL A 29 -4.19 -8.43 -6.97
N LYS A 30 -2.94 -8.00 -7.10
CA LYS A 30 -2.01 -7.98 -5.99
C LYS A 30 -2.38 -6.87 -5.01
N VAL A 31 -2.58 -7.24 -3.75
CA VAL A 31 -3.03 -6.34 -2.67
C VAL A 31 -1.95 -6.08 -1.64
N PHE A 32 -1.03 -7.04 -1.44
CA PHE A 32 0.14 -6.84 -0.61
C PHE A 32 1.42 -7.34 -1.27
N ALA A 33 2.50 -6.60 -1.07
CA ALA A 33 3.85 -7.01 -1.45
C ALA A 33 4.70 -7.21 -0.18
N ARG A 34 5.52 -8.26 -0.14
CA ARG A 34 6.44 -8.45 0.98
C ARG A 34 7.55 -7.39 0.97
N CYS A 35 7.86 -6.88 2.16
CA CYS A 35 9.00 -6.04 2.50
C CYS A 35 9.86 -6.80 3.51
N ASP A 36 11.13 -7.04 3.19
CA ASP A 36 12.06 -7.76 4.07
C ASP A 36 12.79 -6.81 5.03
N ASN A 37 12.13 -5.73 5.46
CA ASN A 37 12.72 -4.78 6.40
C ASN A 37 12.66 -5.35 7.82
N LYS A 38 13.80 -5.38 8.54
CA LYS A 38 13.91 -6.00 9.87
C LYS A 38 13.24 -5.19 10.99
N ASN A 39 12.99 -3.91 10.74
CA ASN A 39 12.48 -2.96 11.74
C ASN A 39 10.95 -2.78 11.69
N VAL A 40 10.21 -3.68 11.04
CA VAL A 40 8.74 -3.58 10.94
C VAL A 40 8.06 -4.84 11.48
N ASN A 41 7.03 -4.65 12.30
CA ASN A 41 6.20 -5.75 12.81
C ASN A 41 5.41 -6.45 11.69
N CYS A 42 5.12 -5.73 10.60
CA CYS A 42 4.42 -6.26 9.43
C CYS A 42 5.35 -6.29 8.22
N CYS A 43 5.64 -7.49 7.73
CA CYS A 43 6.48 -7.70 6.54
C CYS A 43 5.74 -7.46 5.21
N PHE A 44 4.55 -6.87 5.23
CA PHE A 44 3.73 -6.61 4.05
C PHE A 44 3.44 -5.12 3.90
N ARG A 45 3.63 -4.60 2.70
CA ARG A 45 3.20 -3.27 2.29
C ARG A 45 1.96 -3.37 1.41
N LEU A 46 1.11 -2.35 1.49
CA LEU A 46 -0.02 -2.18 0.57
C LEU A 46 0.51 -2.06 -0.87
N ALA A 47 -0.15 -2.75 -1.80
CA ALA A 47 0.13 -2.62 -3.22
C ALA A 47 -0.89 -1.67 -3.87
N GLN A 48 -0.39 -0.68 -4.59
CA GLN A 48 -1.23 0.35 -5.21
C GLN A 48 -2.30 -0.23 -6.14
N GLU A 49 -1.94 -1.26 -6.92
CA GLU A 49 -2.82 -1.91 -7.89
C GLU A 49 -4.07 -2.56 -7.27
N GLY A 50 -3.98 -3.04 -6.03
CA GLY A 50 -5.09 -3.67 -5.31
C GLY A 50 -5.71 -2.81 -4.22
N LEU A 51 -5.20 -1.59 -4.00
CA LEU A 51 -5.61 -0.75 -2.88
C LEU A 51 -7.11 -0.47 -2.88
N ASN A 52 -7.68 -0.18 -4.05
CA ASN A 52 -9.12 0.09 -4.17
C ASN A 52 -9.97 -1.13 -3.75
N SER A 53 -9.56 -2.34 -4.12
CA SER A 53 -10.28 -3.58 -3.79
C SER A 53 -10.32 -3.89 -2.30
N ILE A 54 -9.34 -3.40 -1.53
CA ILE A 54 -9.25 -3.65 -0.09
C ILE A 54 -9.43 -2.39 0.78
N SER A 55 -9.70 -1.24 0.17
CA SER A 55 -9.77 0.06 0.85
C SER A 55 -10.72 0.04 2.04
N GLN A 56 -11.89 -0.58 1.89
CA GLN A 56 -12.90 -0.73 2.96
C GLN A 56 -12.42 -1.53 4.18
N TYR A 57 -11.38 -2.35 4.04
CA TYR A 57 -10.80 -3.13 5.13
C TYR A 57 -9.60 -2.41 5.79
N ILE A 58 -9.19 -1.25 5.27
CA ILE A 58 -8.10 -0.45 5.82
C ILE A 58 -8.70 0.59 6.78
N GLY A 59 -8.42 0.41 8.07
CA GLY A 59 -8.90 1.31 9.12
C GLY A 59 -8.21 2.68 9.14
N ASP A 60 -8.80 3.60 9.88
CA ASP A 60 -8.39 5.02 9.93
C ASP A 60 -6.96 5.23 10.45
N CYS A 61 -6.43 4.31 11.27
CA CYS A 61 -5.05 4.37 11.76
C CYS A 61 -3.97 4.29 10.67
N ARG A 62 -4.37 3.91 9.44
CA ARG A 62 -3.49 3.85 8.27
C ARG A 62 -3.90 4.85 7.18
N ARG A 63 -4.84 5.75 7.45
CA ARG A 63 -5.33 6.75 6.49
C ARG A 63 -4.87 8.14 6.92
N VAL A 64 -4.26 8.88 6.01
CA VAL A 64 -3.76 10.24 6.26
C VAL A 64 -4.40 11.17 5.26
N SER A 65 -5.24 12.09 5.73
CA SER A 65 -5.73 13.16 4.87
C SER A 65 -4.61 14.14 4.57
N ILE A 66 -4.47 14.53 3.30
CA ILE A 66 -3.45 15.47 2.84
C ILE A 66 -4.10 16.60 2.05
N CYS A 67 -3.51 17.79 2.11
CA CYS A 67 -3.96 18.94 1.33
C CYS A 67 -3.39 18.89 -0.09
N LYS A 68 -3.92 19.75 -0.97
CA LYS A 68 -3.52 19.80 -2.39
C LYS A 68 -2.03 20.14 -2.56
N SER A 69 -1.51 21.08 -1.77
CA SER A 69 -0.11 21.48 -1.84
C SER A 69 0.81 20.34 -1.48
N ASP A 70 0.52 19.61 -0.40
CA ASP A 70 1.31 18.43 0.00
C ASP A 70 1.26 17.33 -1.05
N LEU A 71 0.08 17.06 -1.62
CA LEU A 71 -0.06 16.07 -2.70
C LEU A 71 0.80 16.46 -3.90
N LEU A 72 0.79 17.73 -4.31
CA LEU A 72 1.62 18.22 -5.40
C LEU A 72 3.11 18.07 -5.08
N THR A 73 3.55 18.46 -3.88
CA THR A 73 4.93 18.27 -3.44
C THR A 73 5.36 16.81 -3.51
N LEU A 74 4.54 15.89 -2.98
CA LEU A 74 4.81 14.46 -2.97
C LEU A 74 4.86 13.84 -4.38
N LEU A 75 4.06 14.36 -5.32
CA LEU A 75 4.02 13.85 -6.71
C LEU A 75 5.06 14.50 -7.62
N THR A 76 5.55 15.69 -7.29
CA THR A 76 6.48 16.45 -8.15
C THR A 76 7.94 16.18 -7.80
N VAL A 77 8.25 15.81 -6.56
CA VAL A 77 9.60 15.40 -6.18
C VAL A 77 9.85 13.97 -6.67
N ASP A 78 10.60 13.85 -7.76
CA ASP A 78 10.92 12.58 -8.42
C ASP A 78 12.30 12.03 -8.07
N ASP A 79 13.19 12.83 -7.45
CA ASP A 79 14.52 12.40 -7.02
C ASP A 79 14.43 11.47 -5.80
N PRO A 80 14.72 10.17 -5.94
CA PRO A 80 14.65 9.22 -4.83
C PRO A 80 15.72 9.48 -3.76
N LYS A 81 16.77 10.26 -4.06
CA LYS A 81 17.83 10.60 -3.10
C LYS A 81 17.45 11.76 -2.19
N HIS A 82 16.50 12.60 -2.62
CA HIS A 82 16.06 13.78 -1.90
C HIS A 82 14.54 13.77 -1.77
N PRO A 83 13.95 12.79 -1.06
CA PRO A 83 12.52 12.78 -0.81
C PRO A 83 12.11 14.02 -0.01
N PRO A 84 10.88 14.52 -0.18
CA PRO A 84 10.39 15.66 0.58
C PRO A 84 10.38 15.31 2.07
N GLU A 85 10.99 16.17 2.88
CA GLU A 85 11.01 15.99 4.33
C GLU A 85 9.61 16.20 4.91
N THR A 86 9.25 15.42 5.93
CA THR A 86 7.94 15.57 6.59
C THR A 86 7.73 16.98 7.14
N THR A 87 8.80 17.64 7.59
CA THR A 87 8.82 19.03 8.09
C THR A 87 8.40 20.08 7.05
N THR A 88 8.45 19.74 5.75
CA THR A 88 8.06 20.64 4.64
C THR A 88 6.59 20.54 4.27
N LEU A 89 5.86 19.57 4.83
CA LEU A 89 4.43 19.38 4.60
C LEU A 89 3.60 20.32 5.47
N ASP A 90 2.31 20.43 5.20
CA ASP A 90 1.37 21.20 6.01
C ASP A 90 1.38 20.74 7.49
N PRO A 91 1.33 21.66 8.48
CA PRO A 91 1.36 21.30 9.90
C PRO A 91 0.28 20.28 10.32
N ASP A 92 -0.90 20.33 9.71
CA ASP A 92 -1.95 19.36 10.00
C ASP A 92 -1.61 17.97 9.45
N THR A 93 -0.95 17.90 8.29
CA THR A 93 -0.44 16.66 7.71
C THR A 93 0.68 16.08 8.60
N GLN A 94 1.60 16.93 9.08
CA GLN A 94 2.68 16.53 9.99
C GLN A 94 2.11 15.87 11.25
N LYS A 95 1.14 16.52 11.91
CA LYS A 95 0.50 16.01 13.12
C LYS A 95 -0.22 14.68 12.88
N ARG A 96 -0.86 14.49 11.72
CA ARG A 96 -1.50 13.21 11.36
C ARG A 96 -0.46 12.11 11.15
N LEU A 97 0.70 12.41 10.57
CA LEU A 97 1.76 11.44 10.33
C LEU A 97 2.41 10.94 11.62
N GLU A 98 2.49 11.75 12.68
CA GLU A 98 2.98 11.32 14.00
C GLU A 98 2.16 10.17 14.59
N ALA A 99 0.86 10.11 14.30
CA ALA A 99 -0.01 9.04 14.75
C ALA A 99 0.13 7.74 13.93
N VAL A 100 0.79 7.79 12.77
CA VAL A 100 0.95 6.64 11.88
C VAL A 100 2.17 5.84 12.29
N SER A 101 1.93 4.64 12.84
CA SER A 101 3.02 3.68 13.10
C SER A 101 3.77 3.29 11.82
N HIS A 102 5.00 2.81 11.96
CA HIS A 102 5.82 2.33 10.84
C HIS A 102 5.05 1.35 9.92
N GLY A 103 5.25 1.50 8.60
CA GLY A 103 4.62 0.67 7.57
C GLY A 103 3.93 1.50 6.49
N SER A 104 3.13 0.84 5.65
CA SER A 104 2.33 1.52 4.63
C SER A 104 1.18 2.30 5.24
N CYS A 105 0.85 3.43 4.63
CA CYS A 105 -0.38 4.17 4.85
C CYS A 105 -1.02 4.54 3.50
N VAL A 106 -2.26 4.98 3.56
CA VAL A 106 -3.06 5.49 2.45
C VAL A 106 -3.14 6.99 2.59
N LEU A 107 -2.73 7.72 1.57
CA LEU A 107 -2.90 9.16 1.51
C LEU A 107 -4.25 9.47 0.85
N GLU A 108 -5.08 10.26 1.52
CA GLU A 108 -6.41 10.63 1.05
C GLU A 108 -6.47 12.14 0.78
N TYR A 109 -6.68 12.47 -0.48
CA TYR A 109 -7.04 13.82 -0.89
C TYR A 109 -8.56 13.89 -1.07
N ARG A 110 -9.19 14.87 -0.42
CA ARG A 110 -10.62 15.19 -0.56
C ARG A 110 -10.79 16.61 -1.07
#